data_AF-A0A7C5X002-F1
#
_entry.id   AF-A0A7C5X002-F1
#
_cell.length_a   1.000
_cell.length_b   1.000
_cell.length_c   1.000
_cell.angle_alpha   90.00
_cell.angle_beta   90.00
_cell.angle_gamma   90.00
#
_symmetry.space_group_name_H-M   'P 1'
#
loop_
_entity.id
_entity.type
_entity.pdbx_description
1 polymer ?
#
loop_
_entity_poly.entity_id
_entity_poly.type
_entity_poly.pdbx_seq_one_letter_code
_entity_poly.pdbx_strand_id
1 'polypeptide(L)'
;MLKRSLSLLIMSAVALMASDGAQLLQKKCASCHMLESPNFFQLQKLKAPAMDAVVFHVKLAKEKPEAQKAFIVDYVLNPDVSKSVCESNKVAKFGVMPSQKGNVTKAELEAIAAYLLETYPHKDFVAMIKEVQANDKIRALTDSPFLINSENLPHMTKLLVKHWDKGALGLTPEQKKKLLVIRKNTIGAVKQIKAKLKPLEDEVAEAMIDREDPKSVTPLLEKIAKLKIEATKIHLKCIADTTSVLTEEQVAYLLPFWE
;
A
#
# COMPACT_ATOMS: atom_id res chain seq x y z
N MET A 1 3.50 -21.08 -78.13
CA MET A 1 3.54 -20.03 -77.10
C MET A 1 2.76 -20.51 -75.89
N LEU A 2 3.42 -20.84 -74.77
CA LEU A 2 2.79 -20.85 -73.45
C LEU A 2 3.91 -20.84 -72.39
N LYS A 3 4.23 -19.65 -71.87
CA LYS A 3 5.16 -19.47 -70.74
C LYS A 3 4.45 -19.87 -69.46
N ARG A 4 4.88 -20.97 -68.83
CA ARG A 4 4.47 -21.30 -67.44
C ARG A 4 5.40 -20.56 -66.48
N SER A 5 4.92 -19.44 -65.97
CA SER A 5 5.56 -18.67 -64.91
C SER A 5 5.35 -19.38 -63.58
N LEU A 6 6.44 -19.87 -62.98
CA LEU A 6 6.44 -20.45 -61.64
C LEU A 6 6.64 -19.31 -60.64
N SER A 7 5.56 -18.82 -60.02
CA SER A 7 5.64 -17.88 -58.89
C SER A 7 5.94 -18.64 -57.60
N LEU A 8 7.16 -18.50 -57.11
CA LEU A 8 7.53 -18.89 -55.75
C LEU A 8 6.90 -17.90 -54.76
N LEU A 9 5.90 -18.36 -54.01
CA LEU A 9 5.34 -17.62 -52.88
C LEU A 9 6.31 -17.79 -51.68
N ILE A 10 7.11 -16.77 -51.39
CA ILE A 10 7.95 -16.73 -50.19
C ILE A 10 7.02 -16.45 -48.99
N MET A 11 6.64 -17.50 -48.27
CA MET A 11 6.06 -17.33 -46.93
C MET A 11 7.16 -16.90 -45.97
N SER A 12 7.22 -15.59 -45.69
CA SER A 12 7.95 -15.07 -44.54
C SER A 12 7.27 -15.59 -43.28
N ALA A 13 7.87 -16.61 -42.65
CA ALA A 13 7.48 -17.07 -41.33
C ALA A 13 7.83 -15.98 -40.31
N VAL A 14 6.85 -15.16 -39.96
CA VAL A 14 6.93 -14.31 -38.75
C VAL A 14 6.81 -15.27 -37.57
N ALA A 15 7.95 -15.66 -37.00
CA ALA A 15 7.97 -16.41 -35.75
C ALA A 15 7.34 -15.55 -34.64
N LEU A 16 6.18 -15.97 -34.16
CA LEU A 16 5.51 -15.44 -32.98
C LEU A 16 6.40 -15.67 -31.75
N MET A 17 7.13 -14.63 -31.33
CA MET A 17 7.91 -14.57 -30.08
C MET A 17 6.99 -14.41 -28.86
N ALA A 18 6.09 -15.37 -28.62
CA ALA A 18 5.13 -15.32 -27.52
C ALA A 18 5.55 -16.15 -26.27
N SER A 19 6.77 -16.69 -26.22
CA SER A 19 7.23 -17.59 -25.14
C SER A 19 8.40 -17.07 -24.29
N ASP A 20 8.86 -15.83 -24.50
CA ASP A 20 10.10 -15.32 -23.88
C ASP A 20 9.87 -14.68 -22.49
N GLY A 21 8.79 -13.92 -22.31
CA GLY A 21 8.59 -13.10 -21.09
C GLY A 21 8.53 -13.89 -19.78
N ALA A 22 7.84 -15.03 -19.76
CA ALA A 22 7.76 -15.90 -18.58
C ALA A 22 9.11 -16.54 -18.23
N GLN A 23 9.84 -17.02 -19.24
CA GLN A 23 11.16 -17.63 -19.05
C GLN A 23 12.20 -16.60 -18.59
N LEU A 24 12.16 -15.40 -19.18
CA LEU A 24 12.99 -14.28 -18.77
C LEU A 24 12.68 -13.86 -17.33
N LEU A 25 11.41 -13.78 -16.95
CA LEU A 25 11.01 -13.47 -15.57
C LEU A 25 11.59 -14.49 -14.59
N GLN A 26 11.42 -15.78 -14.88
CA GLN A 26 11.97 -16.86 -14.06
C GLN A 26 13.49 -16.73 -13.93
N LYS A 27 14.19 -16.52 -15.04
CA LYS A 27 15.66 -16.48 -15.09
C LYS A 27 16.24 -15.23 -14.43
N LYS A 28 15.60 -14.07 -14.57
CA LYS A 28 16.17 -12.76 -14.22
C LYS A 28 15.64 -12.20 -12.91
N CYS A 29 14.43 -12.58 -12.48
CA CYS A 29 13.76 -11.94 -11.34
C CYS A 29 13.47 -12.90 -10.18
N ALA A 30 13.36 -14.21 -10.43
CA ALA A 30 12.96 -15.18 -9.40
C ALA A 30 14.01 -15.42 -8.30
N SER A 31 15.26 -14.95 -8.50
CA SER A 31 16.31 -15.02 -7.48
C SER A 31 16.01 -14.15 -6.26
N CYS A 32 15.21 -13.10 -6.45
CA CYS A 32 14.84 -12.14 -5.40
C CYS A 32 13.33 -12.10 -5.16
N HIS A 33 12.55 -12.08 -6.25
CA HIS A 33 11.10 -11.99 -6.18
C HIS A 33 10.47 -13.37 -6.19
N MET A 34 9.51 -13.56 -5.30
CA MET A 34 8.68 -14.74 -5.33
C MET A 34 7.55 -14.54 -6.34
N LEU A 35 7.44 -15.50 -7.26
CA LEU A 35 6.49 -15.47 -8.38
C LEU A 35 5.15 -16.13 -8.03
N GLU A 36 5.13 -17.00 -7.03
CA GLU A 36 3.91 -17.57 -6.48
C GLU A 36 3.36 -16.69 -5.34
N SER A 37 2.06 -16.82 -5.07
CA SER A 37 1.45 -16.10 -3.95
C SER A 37 1.96 -16.64 -2.60
N PRO A 38 2.49 -15.79 -1.70
CA PRO A 38 3.01 -16.24 -0.42
C PRO A 38 1.93 -16.71 0.53
N ASN A 39 2.24 -17.74 1.30
CA ASN A 39 1.55 -17.96 2.57
C ASN A 39 2.08 -17.01 3.66
N PHE A 40 1.34 -16.93 4.77
CA PHE A 40 1.63 -16.03 5.88
C PHE A 40 3.06 -16.16 6.45
N PHE A 41 3.58 -17.39 6.57
CA PHE A 41 4.91 -17.65 7.13
C PHE A 41 6.04 -17.27 6.16
N GLN A 42 5.80 -17.36 4.86
CA GLN A 42 6.76 -16.97 3.83
C GLN A 42 6.94 -15.45 3.76
N LEU A 43 5.88 -14.66 3.96
CA LEU A 43 5.90 -13.19 3.92
C LEU A 43 6.98 -12.55 4.81
N GLN A 44 7.29 -13.18 5.95
CA GLN A 44 8.27 -12.68 6.91
C GLN A 44 9.72 -12.88 6.43
N LYS A 45 9.96 -13.86 5.55
CA LYS A 45 11.30 -14.28 5.10
C LYS A 45 11.68 -13.76 3.71
N LEU A 46 10.77 -13.06 3.03
CA LEU A 46 11.01 -12.56 1.69
C LEU A 46 12.16 -11.55 1.65
N LYS A 47 13.07 -11.71 0.69
CA LYS A 47 14.17 -10.77 0.42
C LYS A 47 13.70 -9.55 -0.38
N ALA A 48 12.70 -9.73 -1.24
CA ALA A 48 12.06 -8.68 -2.01
C ALA A 48 10.53 -8.86 -1.97
N PRO A 49 9.73 -7.83 -2.31
CA PRO A 49 8.28 -7.98 -2.39
C PRO A 49 7.88 -9.09 -3.36
N ALA A 50 6.84 -9.87 -3.03
CA ALA A 50 6.28 -10.84 -3.98
C ALA A 50 5.74 -10.15 -5.23
N MET A 51 5.82 -10.81 -6.39
CA MET A 51 5.52 -10.19 -7.67
C MET A 51 4.06 -9.74 -7.79
N ASP A 52 3.13 -10.49 -7.20
CA ASP A 52 1.73 -10.08 -7.04
C ASP A 52 1.60 -8.70 -6.40
N ALA A 53 2.30 -8.46 -5.29
CA ALA A 53 2.25 -7.20 -4.57
C ALA A 53 2.90 -6.06 -5.38
N VAL A 54 3.99 -6.33 -6.12
CA VAL A 54 4.64 -5.33 -6.99
C VAL A 54 3.66 -4.87 -8.06
N VAL A 55 3.09 -5.81 -8.83
CA VAL A 55 2.20 -5.47 -9.95
C VAL A 55 0.89 -4.86 -9.46
N PHE A 56 0.36 -5.31 -8.33
CA PHE A 56 -0.80 -4.68 -7.69
C PHE A 56 -0.56 -3.18 -7.43
N HIS A 57 0.57 -2.81 -6.82
CA HIS A 57 0.88 -1.40 -6.54
C HIS A 57 1.20 -0.60 -7.81
N VAL A 58 1.81 -1.22 -8.82
CA VAL A 58 2.01 -0.57 -10.14
C VAL A 58 0.67 -0.21 -10.78
N LYS A 59 -0.29 -1.15 -10.79
CA LYS A 59 -1.63 -0.94 -11.36
C LYS A 59 -2.43 0.12 -10.59
N LEU A 60 -2.28 0.20 -9.27
CA LEU A 60 -2.89 1.26 -8.47
C LEU A 60 -2.27 2.64 -8.75
N ALA A 61 -0.95 2.72 -8.90
CA ALA A 61 -0.24 3.99 -9.07
C ALA A 61 -0.25 4.52 -10.50
N LYS A 62 -0.48 3.65 -11.50
CA LYS A 62 -0.44 3.96 -12.93
C LYS A 62 -1.70 3.43 -13.59
N GLU A 63 -2.56 4.34 -14.03
CA GLU A 63 -3.86 4.01 -14.61
C GLU A 63 -3.75 3.26 -15.95
N LYS A 64 -2.86 3.71 -16.84
CA LYS A 64 -2.74 3.18 -18.21
C LYS A 64 -1.72 2.05 -18.34
N PRO A 65 -2.01 0.97 -19.09
CA PRO A 65 -1.06 -0.14 -19.31
C PRO A 65 0.30 0.31 -19.84
N GLU A 66 0.33 1.31 -20.73
CA GLU A 66 1.58 1.84 -21.30
C GLU A 66 2.41 2.53 -20.22
N ALA A 67 1.76 3.27 -19.32
CA ALA A 67 2.42 3.92 -18.20
C ALA A 67 2.91 2.91 -17.15
N GLN A 68 2.16 1.83 -16.92
CA GLN A 68 2.56 0.71 -16.07
C GLN A 68 3.82 0.03 -16.63
N LYS A 69 3.82 -0.30 -17.92
CA LYS A 69 4.97 -0.93 -18.61
C LYS A 69 6.19 -0.01 -18.58
N ALA A 70 6.02 1.26 -18.95
CA ALA A 70 7.09 2.25 -18.93
C ALA A 70 7.68 2.42 -17.52
N PHE A 71 6.83 2.43 -16.49
CA PHE A 71 7.28 2.46 -15.10
C PHE A 71 8.13 1.25 -14.73
N ILE A 72 7.68 0.02 -15.04
CA ILE A 72 8.44 -1.21 -14.73
C ILE A 72 9.81 -1.16 -15.39
N VAL A 73 9.87 -0.85 -16.69
CA VAL A 73 11.14 -0.80 -17.44
C VAL A 73 12.09 0.25 -16.87
N ASP A 74 11.61 1.47 -16.59
CA ASP A 74 12.45 2.52 -16.02
C ASP A 74 12.89 2.19 -14.58
N TYR A 75 11.97 1.71 -13.73
CA TYR A 75 12.28 1.44 -12.33
C TYR A 75 13.30 0.32 -12.16
N VAL A 76 13.24 -0.74 -12.98
CA VAL A 76 14.21 -1.85 -12.91
C VAL A 76 15.61 -1.43 -13.35
N LEU A 77 15.72 -0.51 -14.32
CA LEU A 77 17.01 0.01 -14.79
C LEU A 77 17.55 1.15 -13.92
N ASN A 78 16.67 2.03 -13.44
CA ASN A 78 17.00 3.24 -12.70
C ASN A 78 16.23 3.31 -11.38
N PRO A 79 16.33 2.33 -10.48
CA PRO A 79 15.52 2.31 -9.27
C PRO A 79 15.87 3.50 -8.37
N ASP A 80 14.84 4.14 -7.83
CA ASP A 80 14.98 5.25 -6.90
C ASP A 80 13.84 5.25 -5.89
N VAL A 81 14.12 5.67 -4.65
CA VAL A 81 13.09 5.73 -3.60
C VAL A 81 11.95 6.68 -3.95
N SER A 82 12.26 7.82 -4.57
CA SER A 82 11.30 8.85 -4.95
C SER A 82 10.32 8.37 -6.01
N LYS A 83 10.74 7.41 -6.85
CA LYS A 83 9.93 6.78 -7.90
C LYS A 83 9.14 5.56 -7.43
N SER A 84 9.43 5.04 -6.24
CA SER A 84 8.79 3.80 -5.77
C SER A 84 7.27 3.97 -5.72
N VAL A 85 6.52 2.97 -6.19
CA VAL A 85 5.05 2.92 -6.07
C VAL A 85 4.59 2.16 -4.83
N CYS A 86 5.50 1.46 -4.15
CA CYS A 86 5.21 0.74 -2.91
C CYS A 86 5.27 1.69 -1.70
N GLU A 87 4.48 1.45 -0.66
CA GLU A 87 4.49 2.28 0.57
C GLU A 87 5.90 2.41 1.18
N SER A 88 6.21 3.56 1.80
CA SER A 88 7.53 3.85 2.40
C SER A 88 7.99 2.81 3.43
N ASN A 89 7.08 2.22 4.21
CA ASN A 89 7.41 1.12 5.13
C ASN A 89 7.89 -0.15 4.40
N LYS A 90 7.49 -0.38 3.14
CA LYS A 90 8.00 -1.49 2.33
C LYS A 90 9.40 -1.20 1.83
N VAL A 91 9.68 0.06 1.47
CA VAL A 91 11.05 0.49 1.14
C VAL A 91 11.95 0.38 2.37
N ALA A 92 11.47 0.75 3.56
CA ALA A 92 12.23 0.55 4.81
C ALA A 92 12.52 -0.93 5.11
N LYS A 93 11.58 -1.84 4.76
CA LYS A 93 11.75 -3.29 4.96
C LYS A 93 12.69 -3.94 3.92
N PHE A 94 12.46 -3.66 2.64
CA PHE A 94 13.11 -4.38 1.53
C PHE A 94 14.26 -3.61 0.88
N GLY A 95 14.41 -2.31 1.20
CA GLY A 95 15.28 -1.41 0.49
C GLY A 95 14.71 -0.96 -0.86
N VAL A 96 15.53 -0.20 -1.59
CA VAL A 96 15.31 0.11 -3.00
C VAL A 96 15.84 -1.06 -3.83
N MET A 97 15.12 -1.45 -4.88
CA MET A 97 15.57 -2.51 -5.79
C MET A 97 16.96 -2.19 -6.35
N PRO A 98 17.91 -3.14 -6.41
CA PRO A 98 19.19 -2.88 -7.07
C PRO A 98 18.99 -2.74 -8.58
N SER A 99 19.70 -1.80 -9.21
CA SER A 99 19.65 -1.61 -10.66
C SER A 99 20.02 -2.90 -11.39
N GLN A 100 19.26 -3.23 -12.42
CA GLN A 100 19.53 -4.38 -13.29
C GLN A 100 20.19 -3.98 -14.63
N LYS A 101 20.74 -2.76 -14.73
CA LYS A 101 21.56 -2.37 -15.87
C LYS A 101 22.72 -3.36 -16.06
N GLY A 102 22.89 -3.84 -17.28
CA GLY A 102 23.88 -4.87 -17.62
C GLY A 102 23.44 -6.30 -17.35
N ASN A 103 22.48 -6.53 -16.45
CA ASN A 103 21.94 -7.86 -16.15
C ASN A 103 20.72 -8.22 -17.01
N VAL A 104 19.93 -7.21 -17.40
CA VAL A 104 18.76 -7.34 -18.27
C VAL A 104 18.75 -6.22 -19.29
N THR A 105 18.52 -6.55 -20.56
CA THR A 105 18.38 -5.57 -21.64
C THR A 105 17.01 -4.91 -21.61
N LYS A 106 16.88 -3.76 -22.29
CA LYS A 106 15.58 -3.08 -22.41
C LYS A 106 14.54 -3.95 -23.12
N ALA A 107 14.93 -4.66 -24.17
CA ALA A 107 14.03 -5.55 -24.91
C ALA A 107 13.52 -6.72 -24.04
N GLU A 108 14.41 -7.38 -23.29
CA GLU A 108 14.04 -8.41 -22.33
C GLU A 108 13.09 -7.85 -21.25
N LEU A 109 13.36 -6.65 -20.73
CA LEU A 109 12.47 -6.00 -19.75
C LEU A 109 11.11 -5.65 -20.32
N GLU A 110 11.01 -5.25 -21.59
CA GLU A 110 9.74 -4.99 -22.24
C GLU A 110 8.89 -6.26 -22.37
N ALA A 111 9.53 -7.40 -22.65
CA ALA A 111 8.87 -8.72 -22.69
C ALA A 111 8.45 -9.18 -21.28
N ILE A 112 9.33 -9.04 -20.28
CA ILE A 112 9.00 -9.34 -18.87
C ILE A 112 7.83 -8.47 -18.40
N ALA A 113 7.88 -7.16 -18.65
CA ALA A 113 6.84 -6.23 -18.20
C ALA A 113 5.48 -6.52 -18.84
N ALA A 114 5.44 -6.90 -20.13
CA ALA A 114 4.21 -7.32 -20.78
C ALA A 114 3.62 -8.56 -20.09
N TYR A 115 4.44 -9.59 -19.87
CA TYR A 115 4.00 -10.82 -19.18
C TYR A 115 3.52 -10.55 -17.74
N LEU A 116 4.25 -9.69 -17.01
CA LEU A 116 3.88 -9.31 -15.64
C LEU A 116 2.50 -8.65 -15.57
N LEU A 117 2.21 -7.70 -16.46
CA LEU A 117 0.95 -6.97 -16.44
C LEU A 117 -0.24 -7.82 -16.87
N GLU A 118 -0.02 -8.82 -17.72
CA GLU A 118 -1.04 -9.79 -18.12
C GLU A 118 -1.32 -10.82 -17.02
N THR A 119 -0.27 -11.30 -16.34
CA THR A 119 -0.36 -12.43 -15.42
C THR A 119 -0.67 -12.02 -13.97
N TYR A 120 -0.13 -10.89 -13.51
CA TYR A 120 -0.18 -10.47 -12.11
C TYR A 120 -1.07 -9.23 -11.90
N PRO A 121 -1.59 -9.01 -10.68
CA PRO A 121 -1.63 -9.98 -9.58
C PRO A 121 -2.57 -11.17 -9.91
N HIS A 122 -2.24 -12.35 -9.39
CA HIS A 122 -3.11 -13.51 -9.45
C HIS A 122 -4.45 -13.23 -8.74
N LYS A 123 -5.52 -13.87 -9.22
CA LYS A 123 -6.87 -13.68 -8.68
C LYS A 123 -6.96 -13.99 -7.18
N ASP A 124 -6.29 -15.04 -6.74
CA ASP A 124 -6.29 -15.47 -5.34
C ASP A 124 -5.60 -14.45 -4.43
N PHE A 125 -4.51 -13.82 -4.91
CA PHE A 125 -3.90 -12.70 -4.22
C PHE A 125 -4.85 -11.51 -4.10
N VAL A 126 -5.58 -11.16 -5.18
CA VAL A 126 -6.56 -10.07 -5.14
C VAL A 126 -7.70 -10.39 -4.16
N ALA A 127 -8.19 -11.62 -4.15
CA ALA A 127 -9.22 -12.06 -3.20
C ALA A 127 -8.73 -11.96 -1.76
N MET A 128 -7.51 -12.47 -1.48
CA MET A 128 -6.87 -12.36 -0.17
C MET A 128 -6.71 -10.90 0.27
N ILE A 129 -6.24 -10.01 -0.61
CA ILE A 129 -6.09 -8.59 -0.27
C ILE A 129 -7.43 -7.94 0.04
N LYS A 130 -8.48 -8.23 -0.74
CA LYS A 130 -9.83 -7.72 -0.47
C LYS A 130 -10.36 -8.20 0.88
N GLU A 131 -10.15 -9.46 1.22
CA GLU A 131 -10.53 -10.02 2.51
C GLU A 131 -9.76 -9.35 3.66
N VAL A 132 -8.43 -9.19 3.51
CA VAL A 132 -7.61 -8.48 4.49
C VAL A 132 -8.08 -7.04 4.67
N GLN A 133 -8.39 -6.33 3.58
CA GLN A 133 -8.91 -4.97 3.64
C GLN A 133 -10.28 -4.90 4.34
N ALA A 134 -11.19 -5.85 4.07
CA ALA A 134 -12.48 -5.91 4.75
C ALA A 134 -12.32 -6.17 6.25
N ASN A 135 -11.47 -7.13 6.63
CA ASN A 135 -11.16 -7.44 8.03
C ASN A 135 -10.49 -6.26 8.74
N ASP A 136 -9.61 -5.54 8.04
CA ASP A 136 -8.96 -4.33 8.55
C ASP A 136 -9.97 -3.20 8.79
N LYS A 137 -10.96 -3.02 7.90
CA LYS A 137 -12.05 -2.06 8.09
C LYS A 137 -12.90 -2.40 9.31
N ILE A 138 -13.31 -3.66 9.45
CA ILE A 138 -14.07 -4.11 10.63
C ILE A 138 -13.26 -3.86 11.91
N ARG A 139 -11.99 -4.27 11.93
CA ARG A 139 -11.11 -4.07 13.08
C ARG A 139 -10.89 -2.59 13.41
N ALA A 140 -10.79 -1.73 12.39
CA ALA A 140 -10.69 -0.29 12.58
C ALA A 140 -11.93 0.28 13.27
N LEU A 141 -13.12 -0.26 13.00
CA LEU A 141 -14.37 0.14 13.66
C LEU A 141 -14.43 -0.38 15.11
N THR A 142 -14.09 -1.65 15.34
CA THR A 142 -14.18 -2.27 16.68
C THR A 142 -13.13 -1.75 17.66
N ASP A 143 -11.92 -1.48 17.18
CA ASP A 143 -10.78 -1.13 18.03
C ASP A 143 -10.53 0.38 18.14
N SER A 144 -11.43 1.18 17.55
CA SER A 144 -11.32 2.64 17.49
C SER A 144 -11.51 3.27 18.87
N PRO A 145 -10.53 4.08 19.34
CA PRO A 145 -10.72 4.90 20.53
C PRO A 145 -11.52 6.17 20.24
N PHE A 146 -11.92 6.42 18.99
CA PHE A 146 -12.56 7.66 18.55
C PHE A 146 -14.08 7.52 18.53
N LEU A 147 -14.77 8.61 18.86
CA LEU A 147 -16.23 8.72 18.72
C LEU A 147 -16.63 8.78 17.25
N ILE A 148 -15.88 9.54 16.45
CA ILE A 148 -16.10 9.66 15.00
C ILE A 148 -15.11 8.74 14.30
N ASN A 149 -15.61 7.60 13.83
CA ASN A 149 -14.88 6.60 13.06
C ASN A 149 -15.31 6.60 11.58
N SER A 150 -15.76 7.76 11.07
CA SER A 150 -16.18 7.89 9.68
C SER A 150 -15.00 7.70 8.72
N GLU A 151 -15.25 7.03 7.59
CA GLU A 151 -14.27 6.90 6.50
C GLU A 151 -13.79 8.28 6.01
N ASN A 152 -14.56 9.34 6.24
CA ASN A 152 -14.26 10.70 5.78
C ASN A 152 -13.24 11.48 6.66
N LEU A 153 -12.79 10.94 7.80
CA LEU A 153 -11.73 11.58 8.59
C LEU A 153 -10.36 10.94 8.28
N PRO A 154 -9.43 11.66 7.65
CA PRO A 154 -8.17 11.07 7.22
C PRO A 154 -7.29 10.69 8.41
N HIS A 155 -6.71 9.50 8.34
CA HIS A 155 -5.64 9.11 9.26
C HIS A 155 -4.30 9.69 8.81
N MET A 156 -4.12 11.02 8.92
CA MET A 156 -2.96 11.77 8.41
C MET A 156 -1.62 11.16 8.78
N THR A 157 -1.49 10.69 10.02
CA THR A 157 -0.28 10.03 10.52
C THR A 157 0.09 8.74 9.74
N LYS A 158 -0.89 8.01 9.21
CA LYS A 158 -0.71 6.78 8.43
C LYS A 158 -0.42 7.13 6.97
N LEU A 159 -1.16 8.08 6.41
CA LEU A 159 -0.95 8.60 5.06
C LEU A 159 0.48 9.14 4.89
N LEU A 160 0.90 10.02 5.78
CA LEU A 160 2.25 10.56 5.75
C LEU A 160 3.31 9.46 5.78
N VAL A 161 3.18 8.46 6.66
CA VAL A 161 4.16 7.36 6.73
C VAL A 161 4.16 6.50 5.48
N LYS A 162 3.04 6.36 4.77
CA LYS A 162 2.99 5.61 3.51
C LYS A 162 3.66 6.36 2.35
N HIS A 163 3.61 7.69 2.36
CA HIS A 163 4.06 8.54 1.25
C HIS A 163 5.31 9.38 1.57
N TRP A 164 5.90 9.23 2.75
CA TRP A 164 6.93 10.13 3.30
C TRP A 164 8.17 10.32 2.41
N ASP A 165 8.58 9.27 1.71
CA ASP A 165 9.79 9.26 0.88
C ASP A 165 9.48 9.39 -0.61
N LYS A 166 8.23 9.69 -0.97
CA LYS A 166 7.83 9.92 -2.35
C LYS A 166 8.28 11.30 -2.80
N GLY A 167 8.95 11.36 -3.94
CA GLY A 167 9.34 12.63 -4.56
C GLY A 167 8.13 13.51 -4.84
N ALA A 168 7.00 12.89 -5.20
CA ALA A 168 5.74 13.58 -5.46
C ALA A 168 5.15 14.30 -4.23
N LEU A 169 5.37 13.79 -3.00
CA LEU A 169 4.95 14.48 -1.78
C LEU A 169 5.95 15.58 -1.39
N GLY A 170 7.24 15.42 -1.71
CA GLY A 170 8.21 16.52 -1.65
C GLY A 170 8.41 17.18 -0.26
N LEU A 171 8.32 16.42 0.83
CA LEU A 171 8.46 16.98 2.18
C LEU A 171 9.86 17.55 2.45
N THR A 172 9.95 18.81 2.91
CA THR A 172 11.22 19.40 3.34
C THR A 172 11.72 18.80 4.67
N PRO A 173 13.02 18.89 4.98
CA PRO A 173 13.54 18.47 6.28
C PRO A 173 12.82 19.12 7.47
N GLU A 174 12.47 20.40 7.35
CA GLU A 174 11.75 21.16 8.38
C GLU A 174 10.32 20.65 8.55
N GLN A 175 9.61 20.38 7.45
CA GLN A 175 8.29 19.78 7.49
C GLN A 175 8.35 18.41 8.18
N LYS A 176 9.28 17.55 7.77
CA LYS A 176 9.50 16.22 8.37
C LYS A 176 9.70 16.33 9.89
N LYS A 177 10.52 17.27 10.36
CA LYS A 177 10.75 17.51 11.80
C LYS A 177 9.46 17.90 12.53
N LYS A 178 8.66 18.83 11.98
CA LYS A 178 7.38 19.26 12.58
C LYS A 178 6.37 18.11 12.62
N LEU A 179 6.23 17.37 11.52
CA LEU A 179 5.32 16.24 11.38
C LEU A 179 5.67 15.09 12.35
N LEU A 180 6.94 14.84 12.62
CA LEU A 180 7.37 13.85 13.63
C LEU A 180 6.94 14.24 15.04
N VAL A 181 7.02 15.53 15.39
CA VAL A 181 6.55 16.03 16.69
C VAL A 181 5.04 15.87 16.82
N ILE A 182 4.28 16.28 15.79
CA ILE A 182 2.82 16.11 15.74
C ILE A 182 2.47 14.64 15.94
N ARG A 183 3.06 13.74 15.14
CA ARG A 183 2.85 12.29 15.22
C ARG A 183 3.14 11.74 16.61
N LYS A 184 4.28 12.10 17.22
CA LYS A 184 4.67 11.61 18.55
C LYS A 184 3.64 12.03 19.60
N ASN A 185 3.21 13.29 19.58
CA ASN A 185 2.24 13.83 20.54
C ASN A 185 0.86 13.19 20.36
N THR A 186 0.37 13.09 19.12
CA THR A 186 -0.92 12.48 18.80
C THR A 186 -0.96 11.00 19.21
N ILE A 187 0.02 10.20 18.79
CA ILE A 187 0.06 8.77 19.12
C ILE A 187 0.17 8.57 20.64
N GLY A 188 1.02 9.37 21.31
CA GLY A 188 1.18 9.30 22.77
C GLY A 188 -0.13 9.56 23.50
N ALA A 189 -0.84 10.63 23.15
CA ALA A 189 -2.09 11.01 23.79
C ALA A 189 -3.20 9.97 23.52
N VAL A 190 -3.37 9.52 22.27
CA VAL A 190 -4.36 8.49 21.92
C VAL A 190 -4.06 7.16 22.62
N LYS A 191 -2.77 6.77 22.74
CA LYS A 191 -2.37 5.56 23.46
C LYS A 191 -2.77 5.61 24.94
N GLN A 192 -2.58 6.76 25.59
CA GLN A 192 -2.98 6.95 26.99
C GLN A 192 -4.50 6.85 27.16
N ILE A 193 -5.29 7.40 26.23
CA ILE A 193 -6.75 7.27 26.25
C ILE A 193 -7.15 5.80 26.05
N LYS A 194 -6.58 5.11 25.05
CA LYS A 194 -6.89 3.71 24.77
C LYS A 194 -6.63 2.81 25.98
N ALA A 195 -5.55 3.06 26.72
CA ALA A 195 -5.23 2.33 27.95
C ALA A 195 -6.25 2.53 29.08
N LYS A 196 -6.91 3.69 29.15
CA LYS A 196 -8.00 3.97 30.11
C LYS A 196 -9.36 3.44 29.65
N LEU A 197 -9.57 3.42 28.33
CA LEU A 197 -10.85 3.09 27.71
C LEU A 197 -11.12 1.59 27.74
N LYS A 198 -10.09 0.75 27.47
CA LYS A 198 -10.26 -0.71 27.43
C LYS A 198 -10.78 -1.31 28.74
N PRO A 199 -10.23 -0.99 29.93
CA PRO A 199 -10.76 -1.53 31.19
C PRO A 199 -12.22 -1.13 31.45
N LEU A 200 -12.64 0.08 31.05
CA LEU A 200 -14.02 0.53 31.23
C LEU A 200 -14.98 -0.22 30.30
N GLU A 201 -14.58 -0.46 29.04
CA GLU A 201 -15.38 -1.26 28.11
C GLU A 201 -15.49 -2.72 28.57
N ASP A 202 -14.43 -3.27 29.16
CA ASP A 202 -14.43 -4.61 29.75
C ASP A 202 -15.35 -4.71 30.95
N GLU A 203 -15.29 -3.74 31.87
CA GLU A 203 -16.17 -3.68 33.05
C GLU A 203 -17.65 -3.62 32.67
N VAL A 204 -18.00 -2.86 31.62
CA VAL A 204 -19.37 -2.85 31.08
C VAL A 204 -19.76 -4.21 30.53
N ALA A 205 -18.87 -4.88 29.79
CA ALA A 205 -19.15 -6.20 29.21
C ALA A 205 -19.33 -7.27 30.30
N GLU A 206 -18.46 -7.27 31.32
CA GLU A 206 -18.52 -8.18 32.47
C GLU A 206 -19.82 -8.01 33.25
N ALA A 207 -20.24 -6.77 33.56
CA ALA A 207 -21.51 -6.51 34.22
C ALA A 207 -22.73 -7.07 33.45
N MET A 208 -22.70 -7.05 32.11
CA MET A 208 -23.77 -7.63 31.29
C MET A 208 -23.71 -9.16 31.24
N ILE A 209 -22.52 -9.76 31.27
CA ILE A 209 -22.34 -11.20 31.38
C ILE A 209 -22.89 -11.70 32.72
N ASP A 210 -22.62 -10.95 33.79
CA ASP A 210 -23.07 -11.25 35.16
C ASP A 210 -24.54 -10.86 35.41
N ARG A 211 -25.22 -10.32 34.39
CA ARG A 211 -26.64 -9.96 34.38
C ARG A 211 -27.00 -8.90 35.44
N GLU A 212 -26.09 -7.97 35.71
CA GLU A 212 -26.35 -6.82 36.55
C GLU A 212 -27.41 -5.89 35.94
N ASP A 213 -28.02 -5.00 36.75
CA ASP A 213 -28.96 -3.99 36.24
C ASP A 213 -28.22 -3.06 35.26
N PRO A 214 -28.68 -2.89 34.00
CA PRO A 214 -28.06 -1.98 33.03
C PRO A 214 -27.89 -0.54 33.51
N LYS A 215 -28.66 -0.09 34.51
CA LYS A 215 -28.48 1.24 35.10
C LYS A 215 -27.15 1.37 35.85
N SER A 216 -26.60 0.28 36.38
CA SER A 216 -25.34 0.26 37.14
C SER A 216 -24.15 0.77 36.31
N VAL A 217 -24.15 0.50 35.00
CA VAL A 217 -23.05 0.86 34.09
C VAL A 217 -23.18 2.27 33.50
N THR A 218 -24.27 3.00 33.76
CA THR A 218 -24.48 4.36 33.22
C THR A 218 -23.30 5.30 33.49
N PRO A 219 -22.72 5.36 34.70
CA PRO A 219 -21.54 6.20 34.96
C PRO A 219 -20.30 5.78 34.17
N LEU A 220 -20.15 4.49 33.84
CA LEU A 220 -19.06 3.98 33.00
C LEU A 220 -19.25 4.41 31.55
N LEU A 221 -20.47 4.30 31.02
CA LEU A 221 -20.81 4.74 29.67
C LEU A 221 -20.51 6.23 29.46
N GLU A 222 -20.83 7.08 30.44
CA GLU A 222 -20.49 8.50 30.38
C GLU A 222 -18.98 8.76 30.37
N LYS A 223 -18.21 8.00 31.17
CA LYS A 223 -16.74 8.09 31.18
C LYS A 223 -16.16 7.66 29.83
N ILE A 224 -16.65 6.55 29.26
CA ILE A 224 -16.24 6.07 27.94
C ILE A 224 -16.54 7.14 26.87
N ALA A 225 -17.75 7.71 26.88
CA ALA A 225 -18.15 8.75 25.93
C ALA A 225 -17.22 9.98 26.02
N LYS A 226 -16.91 10.45 27.23
CA LYS A 226 -15.96 11.56 27.45
C LYS A 226 -14.58 11.25 26.88
N LEU A 227 -14.04 10.05 27.14
CA LEU A 227 -12.74 9.64 26.60
C LEU A 227 -12.74 9.55 25.07
N LYS A 228 -13.81 9.01 24.45
CA LYS A 228 -13.94 8.94 22.99
C LYS A 228 -14.04 10.33 22.35
N ILE A 229 -14.72 11.28 23.01
CA ILE A 229 -14.75 12.69 22.60
C ILE A 229 -13.35 13.30 22.66
N GLU A 230 -12.62 13.10 23.75
CA GLU A 230 -11.23 13.60 23.90
C GLU A 230 -10.31 13.04 22.82
N ALA A 231 -10.36 11.73 22.55
CA ALA A 231 -9.60 11.11 21.48
C ALA A 231 -9.93 11.72 20.11
N THR A 232 -11.21 11.97 19.84
CA THR A 232 -11.66 12.58 18.57
C THR A 232 -11.13 13.99 18.43
N LYS A 233 -11.15 14.80 19.49
CA LYS A 233 -10.55 16.15 19.48
C LYS A 233 -9.06 16.11 19.17
N ILE A 234 -8.33 15.13 19.72
CA ILE A 234 -6.91 14.92 19.42
C ILE A 234 -6.70 14.55 17.94
N HIS A 235 -7.57 13.73 17.37
CA HIS A 235 -7.51 13.38 15.94
C HIS A 235 -7.78 14.59 15.04
N LEU A 236 -8.83 15.36 15.31
CA LEU A 236 -9.13 16.59 14.56
C LEU A 236 -7.99 17.60 14.66
N LYS A 237 -7.38 17.75 15.83
CA LYS A 237 -6.18 18.58 16.00
C LYS A 237 -5.01 18.04 15.18
N CYS A 238 -4.79 16.72 15.16
CA CYS A 238 -3.74 16.11 14.33
C CYS A 238 -3.94 16.42 12.85
N ILE A 239 -5.18 16.37 12.35
CA ILE A 239 -5.50 16.75 10.98
C ILE A 239 -5.11 18.22 10.73
N ALA A 240 -5.63 19.14 11.53
CA ALA A 240 -5.37 20.58 11.38
C ALA A 240 -3.88 20.95 11.49
N ASP A 241 -3.20 20.43 12.51
CA ASP A 241 -1.77 20.65 12.70
C ASP A 241 -0.97 20.11 11.52
N THR A 242 -1.31 18.91 11.03
CA THR A 242 -0.63 18.32 9.87
C THR A 242 -0.84 19.16 8.62
N THR A 243 -2.07 19.52 8.30
CA THR A 243 -2.36 20.30 7.09
C THR A 243 -1.73 21.68 7.13
N SER A 244 -1.56 22.29 8.31
CA SER A 244 -0.85 23.58 8.46
C SER A 244 0.67 23.50 8.20
N VAL A 245 1.25 22.30 8.24
CA VAL A 245 2.67 22.08 7.92
C VAL A 245 2.88 21.83 6.43
N LEU A 246 1.86 21.32 5.75
CA LEU A 246 1.91 20.97 4.33
C LEU A 246 1.52 22.17 3.45
N THR A 247 2.01 22.18 2.21
CA THR A 247 1.50 23.10 1.18
C THR A 247 0.16 22.61 0.64
N GLU A 248 -0.58 23.47 -0.07
CA GLU A 248 -1.84 23.08 -0.72
C GLU A 248 -1.64 21.95 -1.72
N GLU A 249 -0.54 21.96 -2.49
CA GLU A 249 -0.21 20.89 -3.43
C GLU A 249 0.07 19.56 -2.73
N GLN A 250 0.74 19.60 -1.58
CA GLN A 250 1.01 18.41 -0.78
C GLN A 250 -0.26 17.83 -0.15
N VAL A 251 -1.17 18.70 0.30
CA VAL A 251 -2.49 18.28 0.76
C VAL A 251 -3.28 17.66 -0.40
N ALA A 252 -3.33 18.34 -1.55
CA ALA A 252 -4.01 17.85 -2.75
C ALA A 252 -3.47 16.50 -3.24
N TYR A 253 -2.16 16.28 -3.14
CA TYR A 253 -1.54 14.98 -3.43
C TYR A 253 -2.03 13.88 -2.48
N LEU A 254 -2.33 14.20 -1.22
CA LEU A 254 -2.79 13.22 -0.24
C LEU A 254 -4.30 12.95 -0.31
N LEU A 255 -5.12 13.90 -0.80
CA LEU A 255 -6.58 13.79 -0.84
C LEU A 255 -7.10 12.48 -1.47
N PRO A 256 -6.56 11.98 -2.62
CA PRO A 256 -7.04 10.72 -3.21
C PRO A 256 -6.80 9.50 -2.33
N PHE A 257 -5.95 9.61 -1.31
CA PHE A 257 -5.65 8.53 -0.37
C PHE A 257 -6.41 8.66 0.95
N TRP A 258 -7.33 9.64 1.10
CA TRP A 258 -8.09 9.89 2.33
C TRP A 258 -9.22 8.88 2.62
N GLU A 259 -9.08 7.65 2.14
CA GLU A 259 -10.00 6.53 2.36
C GLU A 259 -9.67 5.71 3.63
#